data_AF-A0A1F4I455-F1
#
_entry.id   AF-A0A1F4I455-F1
#
_cell.length_a   1.000
_cell.length_b   1.000
_cell.length_c   1.000
_cell.angle_alpha   90.00
_cell.angle_beta   90.00
_cell.angle_gamma   90.00
#
_symmetry.space_group_name_H-M   'P 1'
#
loop_
_entity.id
_entity.type
_entity.pdbx_description
1 polymer ?
#
loop_
_entity_poly.entity_id
_entity_poly.type
_entity_poly.pdbx_seq_one_letter_code
_entity_poly.pdbx_strand_id
1 'polypeptide(L)'
;MLVDLGAQYNGRNNGDLAAAWKLMQPRGWNSETTLNKSKKELIAAGFIMEVRKGKRPNTCSLFALTWRPLNPSPKHDFGPNGFQPYAYLAKSPMPLAVKIKGGGAALAPSAEVCHAG
;
A
#
# COMPACT_ATOMS: atom_id res chain seq x y z
N MET A 1 14.23 -2.29 5.03
CA MET A 1 13.89 -2.46 3.61
C MET A 1 12.85 -1.45 3.20
N LEU A 2 11.73 -1.33 3.94
CA LEU A 2 10.70 -0.34 3.62
C LEU A 2 11.24 1.09 3.58
N VAL A 3 12.04 1.48 4.58
CA VAL A 3 12.72 2.79 4.63
C VAL A 3 13.66 2.98 3.45
N ASP A 4 14.37 1.93 3.02
CA ASP A 4 15.28 1.99 1.87
C ASP A 4 14.54 2.23 0.54
N LEU A 5 13.35 1.65 0.36
CA LEU A 5 12.48 1.95 -0.77
C LEU A 5 11.90 3.37 -0.66
N GLY A 6 11.48 3.77 0.55
CA GLY A 6 11.03 5.13 0.83
C GLY A 6 12.10 6.18 0.52
N ALA A 7 13.37 5.90 0.81
CA ALA A 7 14.49 6.77 0.50
C ALA A 7 14.79 6.90 -1.01
N GLN A 8 14.30 5.97 -1.84
CA GLN A 8 14.38 6.08 -3.30
C GLN A 8 13.23 6.92 -3.88
N TYR A 9 12.15 7.14 -3.12
CA TYR A 9 10.98 7.84 -3.60
C TYR A 9 11.21 9.36 -3.64
N ASN A 10 10.95 9.98 -4.80
CA ASN A 10 11.17 11.41 -5.05
C ASN A 10 9.88 12.20 -5.36
N GLY A 11 8.71 11.60 -5.12
CA GLY A 11 7.42 12.20 -5.44
C GLY A 11 6.86 11.83 -6.81
N ARG A 12 7.72 11.44 -7.76
CA ARG A 12 7.35 11.23 -9.18
C ARG A 12 7.74 9.85 -9.74
N ASN A 13 8.33 8.98 -8.93
CA ASN A 13 8.84 7.67 -9.33
C ASN A 13 8.22 6.50 -8.56
N ASN A 14 7.03 6.66 -7.96
CA ASN A 14 6.39 5.53 -7.29
C ASN A 14 6.04 4.44 -8.32
N GLY A 15 6.63 3.25 -8.16
CA GLY A 15 6.62 2.19 -9.19
C GLY A 15 7.97 1.94 -9.84
N ASP A 16 8.94 2.85 -9.70
CA ASP A 16 10.34 2.67 -10.16
C ASP A 16 11.30 2.56 -8.97
N LEU A 17 10.86 1.90 -7.89
CA LEU A 17 11.67 1.64 -6.70
C LEU A 17 12.26 0.23 -6.79
N ALA A 18 13.56 0.08 -6.55
CA ALA A 18 14.27 -1.18 -6.76
C ALA A 18 14.88 -1.72 -5.47
N ALA A 19 14.84 -3.04 -5.33
CA ALA A 19 15.41 -3.78 -4.19
C ALA A 19 16.52 -4.73 -4.62
N ALA A 20 17.22 -4.41 -5.71
CA ALA A 20 18.29 -5.26 -6.23
C ALA A 20 19.47 -5.31 -5.25
N TRP A 21 20.10 -6.48 -5.10
CA TRP A 21 21.17 -6.70 -4.14
C TRP A 21 22.30 -5.66 -4.23
N LYS A 22 22.74 -5.33 -5.44
CA LYS A 22 23.77 -4.30 -5.71
C LYS A 22 23.39 -2.89 -5.21
N LEU A 23 22.09 -2.56 -5.18
CA LEU A 23 21.61 -1.26 -4.68
C LEU A 23 21.48 -1.25 -3.16
N MET A 24 21.28 -2.42 -2.55
CA MET A 24 20.99 -2.57 -1.13
C MET A 24 22.25 -2.78 -0.29
N GLN A 25 23.30 -3.42 -0.83
CA GLN A 25 24.60 -3.54 -0.15
C GLN A 25 25.14 -2.21 0.41
N PRO A 26 25.29 -1.14 -0.40
CA PRO A 26 25.82 0.14 0.12
C PRO A 26 24.89 0.81 1.14
N ARG A 27 23.65 0.34 1.28
CA ARG A 27 22.68 0.79 2.29
C ARG A 27 22.73 -0.03 3.59
N GLY A 28 23.75 -0.88 3.74
CA GLY A 28 24.00 -1.68 4.95
C GLY A 28 23.34 -3.05 4.97
N TRP A 29 22.82 -3.55 3.85
CA TRP A 29 22.28 -4.91 3.76
C TRP A 29 23.39 -5.93 3.62
N ASN A 30 23.50 -6.83 4.61
CA ASN A 30 24.56 -7.85 4.67
C ASN A 30 24.11 -9.25 4.25
N SER A 31 22.81 -9.47 3.98
CA SER A 31 22.29 -10.77 3.55
C SER A 31 21.18 -10.63 2.52
N GLU A 32 21.36 -11.28 1.36
CA GLU A 32 20.35 -11.36 0.31
C GLU A 32 19.13 -12.16 0.78
N THR A 33 19.32 -13.17 1.62
CA THR A 33 18.24 -13.94 2.24
C THR A 33 17.37 -13.05 3.12
N THR A 34 17.98 -12.23 3.97
CA THR A 34 17.25 -11.29 4.84
C THR A 34 16.53 -10.21 4.04
N LEU A 35 17.16 -9.70 2.98
CA LEU A 35 16.54 -8.76 2.05
C LEU A 35 15.30 -9.37 1.38
N ASN A 36 15.43 -10.60 0.89
CA ASN A 36 14.32 -11.33 0.25
C ASN A 36 13.20 -11.68 1.24
N LYS A 37 13.53 -12.05 2.48
CA LYS A 37 12.56 -12.26 3.55
C LYS A 37 11.79 -10.97 3.85
N SER A 38 12.50 -9.87 4.09
CA SER A 38 11.90 -8.55 4.34
C SER A 38 10.99 -8.10 3.19
N LYS A 39 11.42 -8.30 1.94
CA LYS A 39 10.62 -8.03 0.75
C LYS A 39 9.32 -8.84 0.74
N LYS A 40 9.39 -10.14 1.00
CA LYS A 40 8.20 -11.02 1.06
C LYS A 40 7.24 -10.57 2.16
N GLU A 41 7.77 -10.25 3.35
CA GLU A 41 6.97 -9.76 4.48
C GLU A 41 6.26 -8.44 4.16
N LEU A 42 6.92 -7.49 3.50
CA LEU A 42 6.31 -6.21 3.12
C LEU A 42 5.24 -6.35 2.04
N ILE A 43 5.42 -7.26 1.07
CA ILE A 43 4.38 -7.60 0.09
C ILE A 43 3.20 -8.30 0.78
N ALA A 44 3.50 -9.25 1.66
CA ALA A 44 2.50 -9.97 2.44
C ALA A 44 1.69 -9.01 3.32
N ALA A 45 2.32 -8.03 3.97
CA ALA A 45 1.67 -6.99 4.76
C ALA A 45 0.98 -5.91 3.91
N GLY A 46 1.23 -5.85 2.60
CA GLY A 46 0.58 -4.90 1.69
C GLY A 46 1.16 -3.49 1.71
N PHE A 47 2.34 -3.29 2.31
CA PHE A 47 3.04 -2.00 2.30
C PHE A 47 3.66 -1.67 0.95
N ILE A 48 4.07 -2.70 0.21
CA ILE A 48 4.64 -2.56 -1.13
C ILE A 48 3.97 -3.54 -2.11
N MET A 49 3.97 -3.18 -3.38
CA MET A 49 3.49 -4.03 -4.47
C MET A 49 4.58 -4.16 -5.55
N GLU A 50 4.80 -5.37 -6.07
CA GLU A 50 5.64 -5.60 -7.24
C GLU A 50 4.87 -5.15 -8.49
N VAL A 51 5.38 -4.14 -9.20
CA VAL A 51 4.76 -3.57 -10.42
C VAL A 51 5.46 -4.03 -11.69
N ARG A 52 6.68 -4.56 -11.56
CA ARG A 52 7.39 -5.26 -12.62
C ARG A 52 8.07 -6.48 -12.06
N LYS A 53 7.86 -7.64 -12.70
CA LYS A 53 8.53 -8.88 -12.35
C LYS A 53 9.98 -8.89 -12.83
N GLY A 54 10.90 -9.16 -11.92
CA GLY A 54 12.29 -9.41 -12.28
C GLY A 54 12.43 -10.68 -13.13
N LYS A 55 13.28 -10.62 -14.17
CA LYS A 55 13.59 -11.73 -15.09
C LYS A 55 15.10 -11.76 -15.36
N ARG A 56 15.67 -12.96 -15.39
CA ARG A 56 17.07 -13.15 -15.80
C ARG A 56 17.22 -12.81 -17.30
N PRO A 57 18.39 -12.32 -17.76
CA PRO A 57 19.54 -11.86 -16.96
C PRO A 57 19.41 -10.40 -16.47
N ASN A 58 18.71 -9.53 -17.21
CA ASN A 58 18.88 -8.06 -17.08
C ASN A 58 17.62 -7.28 -16.65
N THR A 59 16.61 -7.94 -16.06
CA THR A 59 15.39 -7.26 -15.61
C THR A 59 15.27 -7.33 -14.09
N CYS A 60 15.37 -6.19 -13.40
CA CYS A 60 15.15 -6.13 -11.95
C CYS A 60 13.66 -5.97 -11.60
N SER A 61 13.22 -6.51 -10.47
CA SER A 61 11.88 -6.21 -9.97
C SER A 61 11.75 -4.74 -9.58
N LEU A 62 10.60 -4.15 -9.89
CA LEU A 62 10.25 -2.79 -9.46
C LEU A 62 9.05 -2.83 -8.51
N PHE A 63 9.04 -1.90 -7.56
CA PHE A 63 8.06 -1.84 -6.48
C PHE A 63 7.44 -0.45 -6.37
N ALA A 64 6.21 -0.42 -5.87
CA ALA A 64 5.49 0.78 -5.49
C ALA A 64 5.09 0.73 -4.01
N LEU A 65 5.12 1.89 -3.34
CA LEU A 65 4.54 2.09 -2.01
C LEU A 65 3.03 2.22 -2.15
N THR A 66 2.27 1.41 -1.40
CA THR A 66 0.82 1.34 -1.57
C THR A 66 0.06 2.54 -1.00
N TRP A 67 0.68 3.35 -0.12
CA TRP A 67 0.11 4.60 0.38
C TRP A 67 0.42 5.83 -0.50
N ARG A 68 1.03 5.64 -1.66
CA ARG A 68 1.28 6.69 -2.65
C ARG A 68 0.62 6.30 -3.98
N PRO A 69 0.16 7.27 -4.79
CA PRO A 69 -0.35 6.97 -6.13
C PRO A 69 0.76 6.36 -6.99
N LEU A 70 0.43 5.39 -7.86
CA LEU A 70 1.38 4.85 -8.83
C LEU A 70 1.71 5.94 -9.87
N ASN A 71 3.00 6.10 -10.20
CA ASN A 71 3.44 6.90 -11.33
C ASN A 71 3.61 5.97 -12.54
N PRO A 72 2.69 5.97 -13.53
CA PRO A 72 2.74 5.01 -14.63
C PRO A 72 4.01 5.14 -15.45
N SER A 73 4.56 4.00 -15.86
CA SER A 73 5.74 3.94 -16.73
C SER A 73 5.58 2.77 -17.71
N PRO A 74 6.11 2.87 -18.95
CA PRO A 74 6.17 1.74 -19.88
C PRO A 74 6.93 0.51 -19.34
N LYS A 75 7.70 0.67 -18.27
CA LYS A 75 8.41 -0.43 -17.60
C LYS A 75 7.47 -1.36 -16.82
N HIS A 76 6.29 -0.89 -16.43
CA HIS A 76 5.42 -1.64 -15.52
C HIS A 76 4.67 -2.75 -16.27
N ASP A 77 4.46 -3.89 -15.60
CA ASP A 77 3.69 -5.00 -16.16
C ASP A 77 2.19 -4.67 -16.24
N PHE A 78 1.73 -3.70 -15.44
CA PHE A 78 0.35 -3.19 -15.44
C PHE A 78 0.30 -1.69 -15.11
N GLY A 79 -0.77 -1.03 -15.58
CA GLY A 79 -1.06 0.38 -15.26
C GLY A 79 -1.78 0.58 -13.93
N PRO A 80 -2.22 1.81 -13.62
CA PRO A 80 -2.94 2.14 -12.37
C PRO A 80 -4.11 1.21 -12.03
N ASN A 81 -4.81 0.68 -13.03
CA ASN A 81 -5.95 -0.22 -12.83
C ASN A 81 -5.58 -1.56 -12.17
N GLY A 82 -4.33 -2.01 -12.34
CA GLY A 82 -3.83 -3.23 -11.68
C GLY A 82 -3.21 -2.96 -10.31
N PHE A 83 -3.02 -1.69 -9.95
CA PHE A 83 -2.39 -1.29 -8.69
C PHE A 83 -3.42 -1.22 -7.56
N GLN A 84 -3.06 -1.75 -6.39
CA GLN A 84 -3.92 -1.74 -5.20
C GLN A 84 -3.43 -0.68 -4.20
N PRO A 85 -3.96 0.56 -4.23
CA PRO A 85 -3.62 1.55 -3.23
C PRO A 85 -4.15 1.12 -1.85
N TYR A 86 -3.45 1.54 -0.80
CA TYR A 86 -3.78 1.26 0.60
C TYR A 86 -3.93 -0.24 0.94
N ALA A 87 -3.29 -1.14 0.19
CA ALA A 87 -3.40 -2.58 0.39
C ALA A 87 -3.06 -3.04 1.83
N TYR A 88 -2.22 -2.31 2.55
CA TYR A 88 -1.92 -2.58 3.96
C TYR A 88 -3.13 -2.43 4.90
N LEU A 89 -4.12 -1.60 4.56
CA LEU A 89 -5.35 -1.47 5.36
C LEU A 89 -6.22 -2.72 5.29
N ALA A 90 -6.30 -3.36 4.12
CA ALA A 90 -7.04 -4.61 3.95
C ALA A 90 -6.36 -5.80 4.62
N LYS A 91 -5.03 -5.75 4.78
CA LYS A 91 -4.22 -6.85 5.32
C LYS A 91 -3.86 -6.70 6.78
N SER A 92 -3.93 -5.48 7.32
CA SER A 92 -3.87 -5.27 8.76
C SER A 92 -5.15 -5.83 9.38
N PRO A 93 -5.10 -6.78 10.32
CA PRO A 93 -6.25 -7.05 11.17
C PRO A 93 -6.45 -5.77 11.99
N MET A 94 -7.38 -4.91 11.59
CA MET A 94 -7.72 -3.74 12.41
C MET A 94 -8.50 -4.24 13.64
N PRO A 95 -8.05 -4.02 14.89
CA PRO A 95 -8.93 -3.97 16.03
C PRO A 95 -9.32 -2.50 16.24
N LEU A 96 -10.16 -1.93 15.38
CA LEU A 96 -10.80 -0.65 15.69
C LEU A 96 -12.25 -0.60 15.20
N ALA A 97 -12.98 -1.69 15.45
CA ALA A 97 -14.39 -1.55 15.79
C ALA A 97 -14.45 -0.96 17.21
N VAL A 98 -14.24 0.35 17.35
CA VAL A 98 -14.79 1.06 18.50
C VAL A 98 -16.29 0.90 18.38
N LYS A 99 -16.88 0.01 19.19
CA LYS A 99 -18.32 0.05 19.44
C LYS A 99 -18.60 1.39 20.10
N ILE A 100 -18.96 2.41 19.31
CA ILE A 100 -19.72 3.53 19.86
C ILE A 100 -21.01 2.89 20.37
N LYS A 101 -21.14 2.74 21.70
CA LYS A 101 -22.44 2.42 22.29
C LYS A 101 -23.35 3.56 21.85
N GLY A 102 -24.24 3.27 20.91
CA GLY A 102 -25.38 4.12 20.60
C GLY A 102 -26.18 4.27 21.89
N GLY A 103 -25.92 5.34 22.64
CA GLY A 103 -26.83 5.85 23.63
C GLY A 103 -28.02 6.39 22.86
N GLY A 104 -29.06 5.56 22.73
CA GLY A 104 -30.36 6.03 22.29
C GLY A 104 -30.85 7.10 23.26
N ALA A 105 -31.12 8.28 22.71
CA ALA A 105 -32.16 9.15 23.22
C ALA A 105 -33.10 9.40 22.04
N ALA A 106 -34.13 8.56 21.95
CA ALA A 106 -35.30 8.87 21.15
C ALA A 106 -35.92 10.15 21.74
N LEU A 107 -36.03 11.18 20.92
CA LEU A 107 -36.93 12.30 21.15
C LEU A 107 -37.80 12.39 19.90
N ALA A 108 -38.84 11.56 19.86
CA ALA A 108 -40.05 11.92 19.15
C ALA A 108 -40.83 12.90 20.04
N PRO A 109 -41.39 13.95 19.44
CA PRO A 109 -42.80 14.25 19.64
C PRO A 109 -43.48 14.21 18.27
N SER A 110 -44.48 13.35 18.11
CA SER A 110 -45.92 13.62 18.30
C SER A 110 -46.55 14.27 17.08
N ALA A 111 -47.64 13.65 16.66
CA ALA A 111 -48.34 13.87 15.39
C ALA A 111 -49.26 15.12 15.42
N GLU A 112 -49.88 15.33 14.24
CA GLU A 112 -50.89 16.33 13.87
C GLU A 112 -50.33 17.72 13.50
N VAL A 113 -50.72 18.35 12.39
CA VAL A 113 -52.10 18.59 11.96
C VAL A 113 -52.23 18.67 10.42
N CYS A 114 -53.23 18.00 9.85
CA CYS A 114 -53.77 18.25 8.52
C CYS A 114 -54.64 19.52 8.54
N HIS A 115 -54.42 20.47 7.62
CA HIS A 115 -55.44 21.46 7.28
C HIS A 115 -55.73 21.43 5.79
N ALA A 116 -57.00 21.13 5.50
CA ALA A 116 -57.65 21.37 4.22
C ALA A 116 -57.84 22.88 4.02
N GLY A 117 -57.76 23.30 2.76
CA GLY A 117 -58.09 24.63 2.25
C GLY A 117 -58.02 24.64 0.74
#